data_AF-A0A644X9L3-F1
#
_entry.id   AF-A0A644X9L3-F1
#
_cell.length_a   1.000
_cell.length_b   1.000
_cell.length_c   1.000
_cell.angle_alpha   90.00
_cell.angle_beta   90.00
_cell.angle_gamma   90.00
#
_symmetry.space_group_name_H-M   'P 1'
#
loop_
_entity.id
_entity.type
_entity.pdbx_description
1 polymer ?
#
loop_
_entity_poly.entity_id
_entity_poly.type
_entity_poly.pdbx_seq_one_letter_code
_entity_poly.pdbx_strand_id
1 'polypeptide(L)' 'MIERIDTMTYQDCFLTAATTLLDWDIPVELLPLTITNQAASLVGWEAEHRGSSAWD' A
#
# COMPACT_ATOMS: atom_id res chain seq x y z
N MET A 1 -13.85 13.78 21.61
CA MET A 1 -12.72 12.89 21.29
C MET A 1 -12.74 12.76 19.78
N ILE A 2 -11.91 13.52 19.07
CA ILE A 2 -11.84 13.46 17.61
C ILE A 2 -10.97 12.26 17.30
N GLU A 3 -11.56 11.18 16.78
CA GLU A 3 -10.78 10.08 16.23
C GLU A 3 -9.91 10.66 15.12
N ARG A 4 -8.58 10.65 15.33
CA ARG A 4 -7.65 10.81 14.24
C ARG A 4 -7.86 9.60 13.35
N ILE A 5 -8.58 9.81 12.26
CA ILE A 5 -8.59 8.88 11.14
C ILE A 5 -7.19 9.01 10.54
N ASP A 6 -6.24 8.19 10.98
CA ASP A 6 -4.94 8.09 10.31
C ASP A 6 -5.22 7.56 8.91
N THR A 7 -5.04 8.42 7.92
CA THR A 7 -5.12 8.06 6.51
C THR A 7 -3.87 7.26 6.19
N MET A 8 -4.03 6.01 5.76
CA MET A 8 -2.91 5.19 5.34
C MET A 8 -2.31 5.83 4.08
N THR A 9 -1.10 6.36 4.20
CA THR A 9 -0.44 7.05 3.09
C THR A 9 0.10 6.02 2.10
N TYR A 10 0.40 6.45 0.86
CA TYR A 10 1.10 5.59 -0.10
C TYR A 10 2.40 5.03 0.50
N GLN A 11 3.08 5.79 1.36
CA GLN A 11 4.32 5.36 2.01
C GLN A 11 4.08 4.23 3.01
N ASP A 12 2.95 4.25 3.74
CA ASP A 12 2.55 3.15 4.63
C ASP A 12 2.19 1.90 3.82
N CYS A 13 1.47 2.06 2.71
CA CYS A 13 1.16 0.98 1.77
C CYS A 13 2.43 0.39 1.14
N PHE A 14 3.40 1.23 0.80
CA PHE A 14 4.68 0.81 0.25
C PHE A 14 5.49 -0.01 1.26
N LEU A 15 5.59 0.45 2.50
CA LEU A 15 6.28 -0.28 3.56
C LEU A 15 5.61 -1.63 3.84
N THR A 16 4.27 -1.67 3.88
CA THR A 16 3.49 -2.89 4.08
C THR A 16 3.66 -3.88 2.92
N ALA A 17 3.64 -3.39 1.68
CA ALA A 17 3.90 -4.20 0.50
C ALA A 17 5.33 -4.76 0.52
N ALA A 18 6.31 -3.92 0.85
CA ALA A 18 7.71 -4.32 0.91
C ALA A 18 7.95 -5.42 1.95
N THR A 19 7.45 -5.27 3.18
CA THR A 19 7.59 -6.31 4.22
C THR A 19 6.93 -7.61 3.82
N THR A 20 5.73 -7.55 3.23
CA THR A 20 5.01 -8.75 2.79
C THR A 20 5.75 -9.49 1.67
N LEU A 21 6.34 -8.76 0.72
CA LEU A 21 6.98 -9.34 -0.47
C LEU A 21 8.40 -9.80 -0.23
N LEU A 22 9.05 -9.37 0.87
CA LEU A 22 10.35 -9.90 1.28
C LEU A 22 10.28 -11.37 1.68
N ASP A 23 9.11 -11.85 2.11
CA ASP A 23 8.88 -13.26 2.45
C ASP A 23 8.52 -14.11 1.22
N TRP A 24 8.34 -13.50 0.05
CA TRP A 24 7.97 -14.20 -1.17
C TRP A 24 9.22 -14.61 -1.96
N ASP A 25 9.16 -15.77 -2.59
CA ASP A 25 10.24 -16.29 -3.44
C ASP A 25 10.19 -15.64 -4.84
N ILE A 26 10.47 -14.34 -4.90
CA ILE A 26 10.41 -13.51 -6.12
C ILE A 26 11.84 -13.17 -6.56
N PRO A 27 12.14 -13.21 -7.88
CA PRO A 27 13.38 -12.65 -8.41
C PRO A 27 13.59 -11.20 -7.96
N VAL A 28 14.80 -10.87 -7.49
CA VAL A 28 15.14 -9.56 -6.94
C VAL A 28 14.92 -8.43 -7.95
N GLU A 29 15.06 -8.73 -9.24
CA GLU A 29 14.85 -7.77 -10.33
C GLU A 29 13.38 -7.36 -10.46
N LEU A 30 12.45 -8.20 -10.01
CA LEU A 30 11.01 -7.94 -10.06
C LEU A 30 10.47 -7.31 -8.78
N LEU A 31 11.21 -7.38 -7.67
CA LEU A 31 10.78 -6.83 -6.38
C LEU A 31 10.31 -5.37 -6.46
N PRO A 32 11.01 -4.43 -7.12
CA PRO A 32 10.56 -3.03 -7.18
C PRO A 32 9.19 -2.88 -7.85
N LEU A 33 8.95 -3.64 -8.93
CA LEU A 33 7.69 -3.59 -9.66
C LEU A 33 6.55 -4.23 -8.86
N THR A 34 6.81 -5.37 -8.21
CA THR A 34 5.80 -6.05 -7.39
C THR A 34 5.42 -5.24 -6.16
N ILE A 35 6.40 -4.61 -5.48
CA ILE A 35 6.15 -3.74 -4.32
C ILE A 35 5.30 -2.54 -4.71
N THR A 36 5.64 -1.85 -5.80
CA THR A 36 4.88 -0.66 -6.24
C THR A 36 3.46 -1.00 -6.67
N ASN A 37 3.24 -2.14 -7.33
CA ASN A 37 1.92 -2.59 -7.76
C ASN A 37 1.05 -3.01 -6.56
N GLN A 38 1.64 -3.72 -5.59
CA GLN A 38 0.94 -4.11 -4.36
C GLN A 38 0.60 -2.89 -3.49
N ALA A 39 1.51 -1.92 -3.38
CA ALA A 39 1.27 -0.67 -2.68
C ALA A 39 0.12 0.14 -3.30
N ALA A 40 0.10 0.25 -4.64
CA ALA A 40 -0.99 0.92 -5.36
C ALA A 40 -2.34 0.21 -5.14
N SER A 41 -2.34 -1.12 -5.09
CA SER A 41 -3.54 -1.92 -4.81
C SER A 41 -4.04 -1.69 -3.38
N LEU A 42 -3.14 -1.61 -2.39
CA LEU A 42 -3.49 -1.31 -0.99
C LEU A 42 -4.08 0.10 -0.82
N VAL A 43 -3.49 1.10 -1.48
CA VAL A 43 -4.04 2.47 -1.48
C VAL A 43 -5.42 2.51 -2.13
N GLY A 44 -5.59 1.84 -3.28
CA GLY A 44 -6.87 1.76 -3.97
C GLY A 44 -7.96 1.11 -3.12
N TRP A 45 -7.63 0.03 -2.41
CA TRP A 45 -8.56 -0.60 -1.46
C TRP A 45 -8.93 0.38 -0.36
N GLU A 46 -7.96 0.97 0.35
CA GLU A 46 -8.24 1.91 1.45
C GLU A 46 -9.13 3.08 0.99
N ALA A 47 -8.91 3.59 -0.21
CA ALA A 47 -9.71 4.64 -0.80
C ALA A 47 -11.16 4.20 -1.08
N GLU A 48 -11.35 3.02 -1.67
CA GLU A 48 -12.68 2.43 -1.91
C GLU A 48 -13.42 2.18 -0.59
N HIS A 49 -12.72 1.65 0.42
CA HIS A 49 -13.29 1.37 1.75
C HIS A 49 -13.76 2.65 2.46
N ARG A 50 -13.07 3.78 2.22
CA ARG A 50 -13.40 5.08 2.83
C ARG A 50 -14.32 5.94 1.97
N GLY A 51 -14.70 5.50 0.78
CA GLY A 51 -15.49 6.29 -0.17
C GLY A 51 -14.77 7.58 -0.61
N SER A 52 -13.44 7.57 -0.59
CA SER A 52 -12.56 8.72 -0.88
C SER A 52 -11.79 8.49 -2.18
N SER A 53 -11.32 9.57 -2.81
CA SER A 53 -10.40 9.48 -3.95
C SER A 53 -9.11 8.80 -3.49
N ALA A 54 -8.63 7.78 -4.21
CA ALA A 54 -7.32 7.15 -3.94
C ALA A 54 -6.14 8.11 -4.10
N TRP A 55 -6.40 9.29 -4.63
CA TRP A 55 -5.45 10.32 -4.96
C TRP A 55 -6.03 11.65 -4.44
N ASP A 56 -5.80 11.96 -3.17
CA ASP A 56 -5.97 13.30 -2.58
C ASP A 56 -4.60 13.88 -2.23
#